data_AF-A0ABD0MRQ6-F1
#
_entry.id   AF-A0ABD0MRQ6-F1
#
_cell.length_a   1.000
_cell.length_b   1.000
_cell.length_c   1.000
_cell.angle_alpha   90.00
_cell.angle_beta   90.00
_cell.angle_gamma   90.00
#
_symmetry.space_group_name_H-M   'P 1'
#
loop_
_entity.id
_entity.type
_entity.pdbx_description
1 polymer ?
#
loop_
_entity_poly.entity_id
_entity_poly.type
_entity_poly.pdbx_seq_one_letter_code
_entity_poly.pdbx_strand_id
1 'polypeptide(L)'
;LAEALIRADRNLRERKPEDMLKISEAIKTADDYSKLTDEIFEQILSSTADNLKESRDILNKIVRRKLPKFVGEARLTEKNKSKVLDLDHGMKDKNPIEYVYFYSKRKPNKASPIKDYQLSSFLPKRFNEELVRVYYERTDGNEEEEKKKVEEAEKCFQKWCIPTFGPHC
;
A
#
# COMPACT_ATOMS: atom_id res chain seq x y z
N LEU A 1 2.64 10.00 -1.78
CA LEU A 1 3.20 9.82 -3.14
C LEU A 1 2.11 9.70 -4.19
N ALA A 2 1.26 8.67 -4.16
CA ALA A 2 0.17 8.50 -5.14
C ALA A 2 -0.68 9.78 -5.33
N GLU A 3 -1.03 10.45 -4.24
CA GLU A 3 -1.77 11.71 -4.25
C GLU A 3 -1.07 12.84 -5.03
N ALA A 4 0.26 12.92 -4.93
CA ALA A 4 1.07 13.90 -5.66
C ALA A 4 1.17 13.53 -7.15
N LEU A 5 1.33 12.25 -7.47
CA LEU A 5 1.39 11.77 -8.86
C LEU A 5 0.06 12.00 -9.59
N ILE A 6 -1.07 11.77 -8.92
CA ILE A 6 -2.41 12.06 -9.47
C ILE A 6 -2.55 13.55 -9.81
N ARG A 7 -2.09 14.44 -8.93
CA ARG A 7 -2.11 15.89 -9.20
C ARG A 7 -1.14 16.32 -10.30
N ALA A 8 -0.02 15.62 -10.44
CA ALA A 8 0.98 15.90 -11.48
C ALA A 8 0.64 15.28 -12.84
N ASP A 9 -0.32 14.35 -12.91
CA ASP A 9 -0.63 13.49 -14.07
C ASP A 9 -0.68 14.23 -15.42
N ARG A 10 -1.28 15.42 -15.46
CA ARG A 10 -1.47 16.21 -16.69
C ARG A 10 -0.33 17.17 -17.01
N ASN A 11 0.53 17.46 -16.04
CA ASN A 11 1.36 18.67 -15.99
C ASN A 11 2.86 18.40 -16.14
N LEU A 12 3.27 17.13 -16.19
CA LEU A 12 4.67 16.69 -16.23
C LEU A 12 5.30 16.81 -17.65
N ARG A 13 5.05 17.95 -18.32
CA ARG A 13 5.33 18.17 -19.75
C ARG A 13 6.61 18.97 -20.04
N GLU A 14 7.31 19.47 -19.03
CA GLU A 14 8.25 20.60 -19.20
C GLU A 14 9.46 20.37 -20.11
N ARG A 15 9.74 19.15 -20.62
CA ARG A 15 10.91 18.88 -21.47
C ARG A 15 10.70 17.88 -22.61
N LYS A 16 9.48 17.51 -22.96
CA LYS A 16 9.24 16.43 -23.94
C LYS A 16 8.27 16.87 -25.05
N PRO A 17 8.39 16.31 -26.27
CA PRO A 17 7.56 16.70 -27.41
C PRO A 17 6.06 16.61 -27.08
N GLU A 18 5.24 17.39 -27.80
CA GLU A 18 3.79 17.56 -27.63
C GLU A 18 2.99 16.25 -27.50
N ASP A 19 3.57 15.14 -27.98
CA ASP A 19 2.95 13.82 -28.04
C ASP A 19 3.14 12.93 -26.80
N MET A 20 3.93 13.34 -25.78
CA MET A 20 4.12 12.47 -24.62
C MET A 20 2.86 12.42 -23.74
N LEU A 21 2.35 11.21 -23.57
CA LEU A 21 1.15 10.87 -22.80
C LEU A 21 1.27 11.27 -21.32
N LYS A 22 0.11 11.47 -20.66
CA LYS A 22 0.03 11.67 -19.20
C LYS A 22 0.67 10.50 -18.45
N ILE A 23 1.00 10.68 -17.17
CA ILE A 23 1.56 9.60 -16.32
C ILE A 23 0.65 8.35 -16.39
N SER A 24 -0.65 8.53 -16.24
CA SER A 24 -1.67 7.48 -16.31
C SER A 24 -1.84 6.85 -17.69
N GLU A 25 -1.42 7.53 -18.75
CA GLU A 25 -1.56 7.10 -20.14
C GLU A 25 -0.30 6.43 -20.68
N ALA A 26 0.85 6.56 -20.01
CA ALA A 26 2.12 5.94 -20.41
C ALA A 26 2.01 4.41 -20.57
N ILE A 27 1.07 3.75 -19.88
CA ILE A 27 0.79 2.31 -20.04
C ILE A 27 0.32 1.93 -21.47
N LYS A 28 -0.16 2.89 -22.27
CA LYS A 28 -0.69 2.64 -23.62
C LYS A 28 0.40 2.31 -24.64
N THR A 29 1.65 2.73 -24.41
CA THR A 29 2.76 2.47 -25.33
C THR A 29 3.98 1.95 -24.57
N ALA A 30 4.70 0.99 -25.14
CA ALA A 30 5.90 0.44 -24.51
C ALA A 30 7.02 1.50 -24.40
N ASP A 31 7.11 2.41 -25.39
CA ASP A 31 8.12 3.46 -25.41
C ASP A 31 7.91 4.49 -24.28
N ASP A 32 6.68 4.96 -24.06
CA ASP A 32 6.40 5.89 -22.95
C ASP A 32 6.54 5.21 -21.60
N TYR A 33 6.03 3.98 -21.46
CA TYR A 33 6.13 3.21 -20.21
C TYR A 33 7.60 2.94 -19.82
N SER A 34 8.47 2.65 -20.80
CA SER A 34 9.89 2.43 -20.54
C SER A 34 10.61 3.65 -19.97
N LYS A 35 10.08 4.85 -20.22
CA LYS A 35 10.58 6.13 -19.74
C LYS A 35 9.93 6.58 -18.42
N LEU A 36 8.91 5.85 -17.95
CA LEU A 36 8.23 6.14 -16.69
C LEU A 36 8.98 5.47 -15.53
N THR A 37 9.92 6.19 -14.96
CA THR A 37 10.78 5.74 -13.85
C THR A 37 10.60 6.61 -12.62
N ASP A 38 11.28 6.27 -11.53
CA ASP A 38 11.29 7.07 -10.28
C ASP A 38 11.83 8.49 -10.48
N GLU A 39 12.46 8.79 -11.62
CA GLU A 39 12.91 10.14 -12.00
C GLU A 39 11.75 11.16 -12.00
N ILE A 40 10.51 10.73 -12.21
CA ILE A 40 9.33 11.61 -12.12
C ILE A 40 9.23 12.31 -10.77
N PHE A 41 9.73 11.69 -9.70
CA PHE A 41 9.75 12.28 -8.37
C PHE A 41 10.66 13.52 -8.34
N GLU A 42 11.86 13.40 -8.89
CA GLU A 42 12.83 14.49 -9.00
C GLU A 42 12.37 15.57 -9.99
N GLN A 43 11.74 15.18 -11.10
CA GLN A 43 11.17 16.12 -12.07
C GLN A 43 10.09 17.00 -11.43
N ILE A 44 9.19 16.45 -10.63
CA ILE A 44 8.17 17.23 -9.91
C ILE A 44 8.81 18.12 -8.84
N LEU A 45 9.78 17.61 -8.08
CA LEU A 45 10.43 18.36 -7.01
C LEU A 45 11.26 19.55 -7.52
N SER A 46 11.97 19.36 -8.63
CA SER A 46 12.84 20.38 -9.23
C SER A 46 12.11 21.38 -10.15
N SER A 47 10.91 21.03 -10.63
CA SER A 47 10.09 21.92 -11.44
C SER A 47 9.77 23.22 -10.71
N THR A 48 9.76 24.33 -11.44
CA THR A 48 9.30 25.65 -10.96
C THR A 48 7.87 25.97 -11.39
N ALA A 49 7.21 25.08 -12.15
CA ALA A 49 5.87 25.33 -12.67
C ALA A 49 4.85 25.49 -11.54
N ASP A 50 3.93 26.44 -11.72
CA ASP A 50 2.84 26.68 -10.76
C ASP A 50 1.81 25.54 -10.77
N ASN A 51 1.57 24.93 -11.93
CA ASN A 51 0.65 23.80 -12.09
C ASN A 51 1.13 22.50 -11.41
N LEU A 52 2.40 22.44 -10.99
CA LEU A 52 2.98 21.34 -10.22
C LEU A 52 3.17 21.68 -8.74
N LYS A 53 2.82 22.90 -8.31
CA LYS A 53 3.04 23.37 -6.94
C LYS A 53 2.42 22.45 -5.89
N GLU A 54 1.14 22.07 -6.04
CA GLU A 54 0.47 21.19 -5.07
C GLU A 54 1.16 19.81 -4.96
N SER A 55 1.51 19.21 -6.09
CA SER A 55 2.24 17.95 -6.14
C SER A 55 3.60 18.08 -5.45
N ARG A 56 4.33 19.15 -5.78
CA ARG A 56 5.65 19.47 -5.21
C ARG A 56 5.57 19.69 -3.70
N ASP A 57 4.54 20.37 -3.19
CA ASP A 57 4.33 20.59 -1.76
C ASP A 57 4.08 19.26 -1.01
N ILE A 58 3.28 18.35 -1.59
CA ILE A 58 3.07 17.01 -1.04
C ILE A 58 4.38 16.20 -1.02
N LEU A 59 5.17 16.24 -2.10
CA LEU A 59 6.47 15.55 -2.13
C LEU A 59 7.46 16.15 -1.13
N ASN A 60 7.48 17.48 -0.97
CA ASN A 60 8.29 18.16 0.03
C ASN A 60 7.93 17.75 1.46
N LYS A 61 6.65 17.50 1.77
CA LYS A 61 6.25 16.92 3.07
C LYS A 61 6.89 15.54 3.28
N ILE A 62 6.95 14.70 2.24
CA ILE A 62 7.58 13.37 2.30
C ILE A 62 9.09 13.51 2.56
N VAL A 63 9.79 14.34 1.78
CA VAL A 63 11.24 14.57 1.91
C VAL A 63 11.58 15.12 3.30
N ARG A 64 10.78 16.04 3.82
CA ARG A 64 10.95 16.63 5.16
C ARG A 64 10.42 15.74 6.30
N ARG A 65 10.00 14.51 6.01
CA ARG A 65 9.42 13.56 6.98
C ARG A 65 8.19 14.09 7.74
N LYS A 66 7.47 15.05 7.15
CA LYS A 66 6.15 15.53 7.61
C LYS A 66 5.04 14.58 7.14
N LEU A 67 5.13 13.31 7.53
CA LEU A 67 4.19 12.27 7.12
C LEU A 67 2.97 12.21 8.06
N PRO A 68 1.81 11.70 7.57
CA PRO A 68 0.67 11.37 8.43
C PRO A 68 1.09 10.50 9.61
N LYS A 69 0.43 10.69 10.75
CA LYS A 69 0.71 9.94 11.98
C LYS A 69 -0.15 8.68 12.01
N PHE A 70 0.46 7.56 12.35
CA PHE A 70 -0.26 6.32 12.56
C PHE A 70 -1.11 6.42 13.83
N VAL A 71 -2.39 6.05 13.74
CA VAL A 71 -3.36 6.11 14.85
C VAL A 71 -3.63 4.72 15.40
N GLY A 72 -3.73 3.71 14.53
CA GLY A 72 -4.02 2.35 14.97
C GLY A 72 -4.26 1.37 13.84
N GLU A 73 -4.25 0.09 14.18
CA GLU A 73 -4.52 -1.03 13.29
C GLU A 73 -5.57 -1.95 13.93
N ALA A 74 -6.49 -2.48 13.13
CA ALA A 74 -7.46 -3.47 13.55
C ALA A 74 -7.52 -4.62 12.54
N ARG A 75 -7.70 -5.84 13.04
CA ARG A 75 -7.87 -7.05 12.21
C ARG A 75 -9.34 -7.28 11.92
N LEU A 76 -9.67 -7.50 10.66
CA LEU A 76 -11.03 -7.82 10.24
C LEU A 76 -11.27 -9.32 10.30
N THR A 77 -12.39 -9.71 10.90
CA THR A 77 -12.85 -11.11 10.93
C THR A 77 -13.75 -11.45 9.74
N GLU A 78 -14.29 -10.44 9.06
CA GLU A 78 -15.17 -10.58 7.90
C GLU A 78 -14.65 -9.73 6.73
N LYS A 79 -14.77 -10.27 5.50
CA LYS A 79 -14.31 -9.61 4.27
C LYS A 79 -15.04 -8.28 4.08
N ASN A 80 -14.32 -7.15 4.20
CA ASN A 80 -14.85 -5.83 3.89
C ASN A 80 -14.36 -5.32 2.53
N LYS A 81 -15.21 -4.59 1.81
CA LYS A 81 -14.90 -4.07 0.45
C LYS A 81 -14.16 -2.72 0.44
N SER A 82 -13.81 -2.16 1.59
CA SER A 82 -13.16 -0.82 1.69
C SER A 82 -11.62 -0.92 1.62
N LYS A 83 -10.91 0.22 1.73
CA LYS A 83 -9.43 0.30 1.69
C LYS A 83 -8.81 -0.49 2.87
N VAL A 84 -8.66 -1.79 2.66
CA VAL A 84 -8.14 -2.77 3.60
C VAL A 84 -6.82 -3.30 3.05
N LEU A 85 -5.87 -3.55 3.93
CA LEU A 85 -4.64 -4.26 3.61
C LEU A 85 -4.93 -5.76 3.64
N ASP A 86 -4.97 -6.39 2.46
CA ASP A 86 -5.12 -7.83 2.29
C ASP A 86 -3.73 -8.49 2.35
N LEU A 87 -3.47 -9.22 3.43
CA LEU A 87 -2.25 -9.98 3.65
C LEU A 87 -2.54 -11.45 3.36
N ASP A 88 -2.02 -11.97 2.26
CA ASP A 88 -2.19 -13.36 1.88
C ASP A 88 -0.87 -14.03 1.46
N HIS A 89 -0.88 -15.35 1.30
CA HIS A 89 0.28 -16.11 0.83
C HIS A 89 0.43 -16.11 -0.71
N GLY A 90 -0.02 -15.04 -1.38
CA GLY A 90 0.00 -14.88 -2.84
C GLY A 90 -1.16 -15.57 -3.57
N MET A 91 -2.03 -16.28 -2.84
CA MET A 91 -3.15 -17.06 -3.38
C MET A 91 -4.48 -16.82 -2.64
N LYS A 92 -4.71 -15.59 -2.15
CA LYS A 92 -5.91 -15.26 -1.36
C LYS A 92 -6.06 -16.18 -0.17
N ASP A 93 -7.24 -16.70 0.09
CA ASP A 93 -7.54 -17.61 1.20
C ASP A 93 -7.04 -19.06 0.99
N LYS A 94 -6.35 -19.34 -0.12
CA LYS A 94 -5.89 -20.69 -0.46
C LYS A 94 -4.49 -20.96 0.05
N ASN A 95 -4.25 -22.21 0.46
CA ASN A 95 -2.92 -22.69 0.79
C ASN A 95 -2.10 -22.92 -0.50
N PRO A 96 -1.02 -22.16 -0.76
CA PRO A 96 -0.23 -22.35 -1.98
C PRO A 96 0.45 -23.72 -2.06
N ILE A 97 0.70 -24.39 -0.93
CA ILE A 97 1.35 -25.72 -0.90
C ILE A 97 0.49 -26.79 -1.59
N GLU A 98 -0.83 -26.64 -1.61
CA GLU A 98 -1.73 -27.55 -2.33
C GLU A 98 -1.51 -27.54 -3.85
N TYR A 99 -0.93 -26.47 -4.37
CA TYR A 99 -0.66 -26.27 -5.80
C TYR A 99 0.81 -26.55 -6.16
N VAL A 100 1.60 -27.10 -5.23
CA VAL A 100 2.99 -27.48 -5.44
C VAL A 100 3.13 -29.00 -5.54
N TYR A 101 3.82 -29.44 -6.59
CA TYR A 101 4.22 -30.83 -6.73
C TYR A 101 5.62 -31.06 -6.17
N PHE A 102 5.77 -32.14 -5.42
CA PHE A 102 7.04 -32.58 -4.84
C PHE A 102 7.46 -33.92 -5.44
N TYR A 103 8.74 -34.23 -5.34
CA TYR A 103 9.27 -35.55 -5.69
C TYR A 103 10.10 -36.10 -4.51
N SER A 104 10.33 -37.41 -4.51
CA SER A 104 11.19 -38.04 -3.50
C SER A 104 12.53 -38.43 -4.11
N LYS A 105 13.60 -38.41 -3.31
CA LYS A 105 14.93 -38.89 -3.75
C LYS A 105 14.90 -40.32 -4.32
N ARG A 106 14.00 -41.17 -3.80
CA ARG A 106 13.82 -42.56 -4.26
C ARG A 106 13.13 -42.65 -5.63
N LYS A 107 12.29 -41.67 -5.98
CA LYS A 107 11.54 -41.61 -7.24
C LYS A 107 11.55 -40.17 -7.77
N PRO A 108 12.67 -39.68 -8.32
CA PRO A 108 12.83 -38.29 -8.71
C PRO A 108 11.92 -37.87 -9.87
N ASN A 109 11.59 -38.80 -10.77
CA ASN A 109 10.74 -38.54 -11.93
C ASN A 109 9.23 -38.72 -11.67
N LYS A 110 8.81 -38.84 -10.40
CA LYS A 110 7.39 -38.96 -10.04
C LYS A 110 6.99 -37.80 -9.14
N ALA A 111 6.18 -36.90 -9.71
CA ALA A 111 5.55 -35.81 -8.98
C ALA A 111 4.37 -36.32 -8.13
N SER A 112 4.21 -35.74 -6.94
CA SER A 112 3.07 -35.97 -6.05
C SER A 112 2.84 -34.76 -5.14
N PRO A 113 1.59 -34.43 -4.78
CA PRO A 113 1.32 -33.43 -3.76
C PRO A 113 1.72 -33.96 -2.38
N ILE A 114 2.04 -33.05 -1.45
CA ILE A 114 2.13 -33.38 -0.02
C ILE A 114 0.74 -33.21 0.57
N LYS A 115 0.28 -34.23 1.31
CA LYS A 115 -1.04 -34.20 1.97
C LYS A 115 -0.96 -33.44 3.29
N ASP A 116 -2.06 -32.80 3.68
CA ASP A 116 -2.12 -31.95 4.88
C ASP A 116 -1.64 -32.65 6.16
N TYR A 117 -2.00 -33.93 6.35
CA TYR A 117 -1.55 -34.71 7.53
C TYR A 117 -0.03 -34.94 7.59
N GLN A 118 0.70 -34.77 6.48
CA GLN A 118 2.15 -34.86 6.44
C GLN A 118 2.82 -33.55 6.83
N LEU A 119 2.04 -32.48 6.92
CA LEU A 119 2.50 -31.17 7.32
C LEU A 119 2.45 -31.02 8.84
N SER A 120 3.22 -30.05 9.34
CA SER A 120 3.24 -29.73 10.76
C SER A 120 1.91 -29.10 11.17
N SER A 121 1.38 -29.49 12.34
CA SER A 121 0.22 -28.83 12.96
C SER A 121 0.49 -27.37 13.38
N PHE A 122 1.76 -26.94 13.35
CA PHE A 122 2.17 -25.55 13.57
C PHE A 122 1.98 -24.65 12.34
N LEU A 123 1.61 -25.19 11.18
CA LEU A 123 1.35 -24.36 10.01
C LEU A 123 0.08 -23.51 10.20
N PRO A 124 0.02 -22.33 9.55
CA PRO A 124 -1.19 -21.52 9.53
C PRO A 124 -2.39 -22.32 9.02
N LYS A 125 -3.53 -22.18 9.71
CA LYS A 125 -4.82 -22.71 9.24
C LYS A 125 -5.57 -21.73 8.35
N ARG A 126 -5.19 -20.46 8.40
CA ARG A 126 -5.72 -19.37 7.58
C ARG A 126 -4.55 -18.80 6.78
N PHE A 127 -4.79 -18.55 5.49
CA PHE A 127 -3.76 -18.08 4.55
C PHE A 127 -4.00 -16.64 4.09
N ASN A 128 -4.99 -15.98 4.67
CA ASN A 128 -5.25 -14.56 4.47
C ASN A 128 -5.69 -13.90 5.78
N GLU A 129 -5.34 -12.62 5.93
CA GLU A 129 -5.78 -11.72 6.98
C GLU A 129 -6.04 -10.33 6.39
N GLU A 130 -7.07 -9.65 6.88
CA GLU A 130 -7.44 -8.31 6.43
C GLU A 130 -7.19 -7.31 7.56
N LEU A 131 -6.47 -6.21 7.27
CA LEU A 131 -6.13 -5.18 8.24
C LEU A 131 -6.67 -3.81 7.82
N VAL A 132 -7.20 -3.05 8.78
CA VAL A 132 -7.47 -1.63 8.63
C VAL A 132 -6.41 -0.85 9.38
N ARG A 133 -5.77 0.11 8.71
CA ARG A 133 -4.84 1.06 9.33
C ARG A 133 -5.40 2.47 9.21
N VAL A 134 -5.45 3.19 10.33
CA VAL A 134 -5.93 4.57 10.38
C VAL A 134 -4.74 5.49 10.57
N TYR A 135 -4.73 6.57 9.80
CA TYR A 135 -3.72 7.61 9.85
C TYR A 135 -4.38 8.98 10.04
N TYR A 136 -3.72 9.84 10.81
CA TYR A 136 -4.09 11.22 11.02
C TYR A 136 -3.21 12.12 10.14
N GLU A 137 -3.85 12.92 9.28
CA GLU A 137 -3.14 13.88 8.41
C GLU A 137 -2.57 15.02 9.26
N ARG A 138 -1.27 15.31 9.08
CA ARG A 138 -0.61 16.38 9.84
C ARG A 138 -1.02 17.76 9.32
N THR A 139 -1.00 18.73 10.22
CA THR A 139 -1.22 20.14 9.91
C THR A 139 0.01 20.94 10.33
N ASP A 140 0.31 22.08 9.71
CA ASP A 140 1.49 22.89 10.06
C ASP A 140 1.34 23.64 11.42
N GLY A 141 0.68 23.03 12.40
CA GLY A 141 0.47 23.54 13.76
C GLY A 141 1.57 23.14 14.75
N ASN A 142 1.40 23.55 16.01
CA ASN A 142 2.32 23.24 17.10
C ASN A 142 2.38 21.71 17.35
N GLU A 143 3.58 21.14 17.50
CA GLU A 143 3.79 19.71 17.78
C GLU A 143 3.02 19.21 19.01
N GLU A 144 2.89 20.04 20.04
CA GLU A 144 2.14 19.68 21.24
C GLU A 144 0.62 19.58 20.97
N GLU A 145 0.10 20.46 20.11
CA GLU A 145 -1.29 20.43 19.68
C GLU A 145 -1.55 19.24 18.76
N GLU A 146 -0.64 18.96 17.82
CA GLU A 146 -0.71 17.76 16.97
C GLU A 146 -0.72 16.48 17.80
N LYS A 147 0.13 16.40 18.84
CA LYS A 147 0.16 15.25 19.73
C LYS A 147 -1.20 15.04 20.42
N LYS A 148 -1.81 16.11 20.93
CA LYS A 148 -3.15 16.04 21.55
C LYS A 148 -4.21 15.55 20.56
N LYS A 149 -4.18 16.01 19.30
CA LYS A 149 -5.11 15.55 18.26
C LYS A 149 -4.91 14.09 17.90
N VAL A 150 -3.67 13.61 17.84
CA VAL A 150 -3.38 12.18 17.61
C VAL A 150 -3.89 11.33 18.77
N GLU A 151 -3.65 11.74 20.03
CA GLU A 151 -4.18 11.03 21.21
C GLU A 151 -5.72 11.00 21.22
N GLU A 152 -6.38 12.05 20.75
CA GLU A 152 -7.84 12.06 20.58
C GLU A 152 -8.28 11.10 19.46
N ALA A 153 -7.58 11.10 18.33
CA ALA A 153 -7.85 10.18 17.22
C ALA A 153 -7.68 8.72 17.66
N GLU A 154 -6.68 8.40 18.47
CA GLU A 154 -6.46 7.06 19.05
C GLU A 154 -7.64 6.63 19.92
N LYS A 155 -8.15 7.52 20.80
CA LYS A 155 -9.34 7.25 21.62
C LYS A 155 -10.58 7.01 20.77
N CYS A 156 -10.77 7.82 19.72
CA CYS A 156 -11.87 7.65 18.77
C CYS A 156 -11.75 6.32 18.01
N PHE A 157 -10.54 5.96 17.58
CA PHE A 157 -10.25 4.69 16.93
C PHE A 157 -10.60 3.50 17.82
N GLN A 158 -10.16 3.49 19.09
CA GLN A 158 -10.50 2.43 20.04
C GLN A 158 -12.01 2.29 20.25
N LYS A 159 -12.73 3.41 20.43
CA LYS A 159 -14.19 3.41 20.56
C LYS A 159 -14.90 2.87 19.32
N TRP A 160 -14.37 3.12 18.14
CA TRP A 160 -14.90 2.59 16.88
C TRP A 160 -14.58 1.11 16.71
N CYS A 161 -13.39 0.67 17.10
CA CYS A 161 -12.92 -0.69 16.86
C CYS A 161 -13.61 -1.76 17.71
N ILE A 162 -13.76 -1.51 19.02
CA ILE A 162 -14.33 -2.48 19.97
C ILE A 162 -15.71 -3.02 19.52
N PRO A 163 -16.71 -2.18 19.17
CA PRO A 163 -18.01 -2.66 18.73
C PRO A 163 -17.99 -3.26 17.32
N THR A 164 -17.01 -2.92 16.48
CA THR A 164 -17.00 -3.27 15.05
C THR A 164 -16.21 -4.56 14.78
N PHE A 165 -15.14 -4.83 15.53
CA PHE A 165 -14.21 -5.93 15.28
C PHE A 165 -13.89 -6.78 16.53
N GLY A 166 -14.49 -6.44 17.68
CA GLY A 166 -14.32 -7.14 18.94
C GLY A 166 -13.14 -6.65 19.78
N PRO A 167 -12.87 -7.31 20.94
CA PRO A 167 -11.93 -6.83 21.96
C PRO A 167 -10.44 -6.97 21.58
N HIS A 168 -10.12 -7.50 20.41
CA HIS A 168 -8.74 -7.76 19.96
C HIS A 168 -8.16 -6.63 19.07
N CYS A 169 -8.62 -5.40 19.28
CA CYS A 169 -8.13 -4.19 18.61
C CYS A 169 -7.17 -3.39 19.49
#